data_AF-A0A6L7Y813-F1
#
_entry.id   AF-A0A6L7Y813-F1
#
_cell.length_a   1.000
_cell.length_b   1.000
_cell.length_c   1.000
_cell.angle_alpha   90.00
_cell.angle_beta   90.00
_cell.angle_gamma   90.00
#
_symmetry.space_group_name_H-M   'P 1'
#
loop_
_entity.id
_entity.type
_entity.pdbx_description
1 polymer ?
#
loop_
_entity_poly.entity_id
_entity_poly.type
_entity_poly.pdbx_seq_one_letter_code
_entity_poly.pdbx_strand_id
1 'polypeptide(L)'
;MRERLARHTTFSAGREAALSLRPSSDRDTVVRRQRETAEAVHLAAIQVHIPMGGIHDVRPMSRAAERGHALTASELLEVASVARAAGRVRRAFARIEHETPLLATLVRGLADLGPLHDLIRS
;
A
#
# COMPACT_ATOMS: atom_id res chain seq x y z
N MET A 1 -14.24 -1.74 -17.15
CA MET A 1 -13.92 -0.82 -16.03
C MET A 1 -12.70 -1.27 -15.23
N ARG A 2 -12.62 -2.50 -14.72
CA ARG A 2 -11.45 -3.02 -13.96
C ARG A 2 -10.10 -2.82 -14.65
N GLU A 3 -10.02 -3.09 -15.95
CA GLU A 3 -8.79 -2.86 -16.73
C GLU A 3 -8.36 -1.39 -16.79
N ARG A 4 -9.32 -0.46 -16.84
CA ARG A 4 -9.00 0.98 -16.81
C ARG A 4 -8.37 1.34 -15.48
N LEU A 5 -8.99 0.91 -14.37
CA LEU A 5 -8.43 1.13 -13.03
C LEU A 5 -7.05 0.50 -12.87
N ALA A 6 -6.86 -0.74 -13.35
CA ALA A 6 -5.60 -1.48 -13.31
C ALA A 6 -4.45 -0.79 -14.08
N ARG A 7 -4.73 0.15 -14.99
CA ARG A 7 -3.70 0.96 -15.65
C ARG A 7 -3.27 2.18 -14.84
N HIS A 8 -4.04 2.58 -13.84
CA HIS A 8 -3.75 3.74 -12.98
C HIS A 8 -3.07 3.35 -11.65
N THR A 9 -2.74 2.07 -11.45
CA THR A 9 -2.10 1.58 -10.23
C THR A 9 -0.58 1.69 -10.31
N THR A 10 0.07 2.04 -9.20
CA THR A 10 1.52 2.29 -9.15
C THR A 10 2.40 1.03 -9.17
N PHE A 11 1.86 -0.14 -8.80
CA PHE A 11 2.60 -1.40 -8.72
C PHE A 11 1.71 -2.63 -8.97
N SER A 12 2.33 -3.80 -9.20
CA SER A 12 1.64 -5.02 -9.65
C SER A 12 0.57 -5.54 -8.69
N ALA A 13 0.77 -5.45 -7.37
CA ALA A 13 -0.26 -5.90 -6.42
C ALA A 13 -1.52 -5.02 -6.48
N GLY A 14 -1.36 -3.71 -6.68
CA GLY A 14 -2.50 -2.81 -6.92
C GLY A 14 -3.23 -3.15 -8.22
N ARG A 15 -2.48 -3.48 -9.28
CA ARG A 15 -3.04 -3.92 -10.57
C ARG A 15 -3.86 -5.19 -10.41
N GLU A 16 -3.31 -6.19 -9.71
CA GLU A 16 -3.98 -7.45 -9.39
C GLU A 16 -5.26 -7.19 -8.57
N ALA A 17 -5.18 -6.35 -7.54
CA ALA A 17 -6.33 -5.97 -6.72
C ALA A 17 -7.44 -5.35 -7.58
N ALA A 18 -7.12 -4.40 -8.47
CA ALA A 18 -8.07 -3.77 -9.38
C ALA A 18 -8.74 -4.78 -10.34
N LEU A 19 -7.98 -5.74 -10.86
CA LEU A 19 -8.51 -6.79 -11.74
C LEU A 19 -9.38 -7.80 -10.99
N SER A 20 -9.04 -8.08 -9.73
CA SER A 20 -9.77 -9.03 -8.86
C SER A 20 -11.08 -8.47 -8.29
N LEU A 21 -11.35 -7.16 -8.45
CA LEU A 21 -12.55 -6.53 -7.92
C LEU A 21 -13.82 -7.27 -8.35
N ARG A 22 -14.65 -7.59 -7.35
CA ARG A 22 -15.98 -8.16 -7.53
C ARG A 22 -17.03 -7.25 -6.91
N PRO A 23 -18.20 -7.09 -7.55
CA PRO A 23 -19.35 -6.47 -6.90
C PRO A 23 -19.65 -7.15 -5.57
N SER A 24 -20.04 -6.37 -4.56
CA SER A 24 -20.52 -6.88 -3.28
C SER A 24 -22.01 -6.57 -3.17
N SER A 25 -22.79 -7.53 -2.66
CA SER A 25 -24.19 -7.32 -2.26
C SER A 25 -24.33 -6.89 -0.81
N ASP A 26 -23.26 -6.98 -0.01
CA ASP A 26 -23.27 -6.51 1.37
C ASP A 26 -23.24 -4.97 1.41
N ARG A 27 -24.32 -4.39 1.93
CA ARG A 27 -24.54 -2.93 1.99
C ARG A 27 -23.42 -2.24 2.76
N ASP A 28 -22.99 -2.78 3.88
CA ASP A 28 -22.01 -2.11 4.74
C ASP A 28 -20.62 -2.08 4.08
N THR A 29 -20.23 -3.18 3.43
CA THR A 29 -19.04 -3.21 2.56
C THR A 29 -19.12 -2.19 1.44
N VAL A 30 -20.28 -2.06 0.78
CA VAL A 30 -20.47 -1.12 -0.34
C VAL A 30 -20.39 0.34 0.13
N VAL A 31 -21.02 0.68 1.25
CA VAL A 31 -20.98 2.02 1.83
C VAL A 31 -19.56 2.37 2.28
N ARG A 32 -18.87 1.45 2.96
CA ARG A 32 -17.48 1.68 3.42
C ARG A 32 -16.55 1.94 2.24
N ARG A 33 -16.57 1.08 1.21
CA ARG A 33 -15.70 1.24 0.02
C ARG A 33 -15.95 2.54 -0.74
N GLN A 34 -17.21 2.98 -0.81
CA GLN A 34 -17.55 4.26 -1.43
C GLN A 34 -17.00 5.44 -0.62
N ARG A 35 -17.07 5.39 0.71
CA ARG A 35 -16.49 6.43 1.57
C ARG A 35 -14.96 6.47 1.50
N GLU A 36 -14.30 5.32 1.51
CA GLU A 36 -12.84 5.21 1.28
C GLU A 36 -12.44 5.82 -0.08
N THR A 37 -13.23 5.56 -1.12
CA THR A 37 -13.01 6.13 -2.46
C THR A 37 -13.24 7.64 -2.47
N ALA A 38 -14.24 8.14 -1.75
CA ALA A 38 -14.52 9.56 -1.63
C ALA A 38 -13.37 10.31 -0.95
N GLU A 39 -12.78 9.74 0.12
CA GLU A 39 -11.57 10.28 0.75
C GLU A 39 -10.39 10.33 -0.25
N ALA A 40 -10.17 9.27 -1.02
CA ALA A 40 -9.10 9.24 -2.02
C ALA A 40 -9.30 10.30 -3.13
N VAL A 41 -10.54 10.49 -3.59
CA VAL A 41 -10.88 11.55 -4.56
C VAL A 41 -10.68 12.93 -3.95
N HIS A 42 -11.05 13.12 -2.69
CA HIS A 42 -10.82 14.37 -1.98
C HIS A 42 -9.32 14.70 -1.93
N LEU A 43 -8.46 13.76 -1.53
CA LEU A 43 -7.00 13.95 -1.52
C LEU A 43 -6.45 14.34 -2.90
N ALA A 44 -6.96 13.71 -3.96
CA ALA A 44 -6.57 14.06 -5.32
C ALA A 44 -7.00 15.49 -5.69
N ALA A 45 -8.20 15.91 -5.26
CA ALA A 45 -8.72 17.25 -5.51
C ALA A 45 -7.92 18.34 -4.78
N ILE A 46 -7.49 18.08 -3.55
CA ILE A 46 -6.62 19.00 -2.77
C ILE A 46 -5.13 18.80 -3.05
N GLN A 47 -4.79 18.02 -4.08
CA GLN A 47 -3.43 17.77 -4.57
C GLN A 47 -2.46 17.26 -3.49
N VAL A 48 -2.96 16.49 -2.51
CA VAL A 48 -2.11 15.90 -1.48
C VAL A 48 -1.28 14.78 -2.09
N HIS A 49 0.03 14.96 -2.06
CA HIS A 49 0.98 13.97 -2.56
C HIS A 49 1.29 12.90 -1.50
N ILE A 50 0.87 11.66 -1.74
CA ILE A 50 1.23 10.50 -0.92
C ILE A 50 2.55 9.90 -1.41
N PRO A 51 3.55 9.69 -0.54
CA PRO A 51 4.89 9.24 -0.93
C PRO A 51 4.93 7.73 -1.24
N MET A 52 4.28 7.32 -2.33
CA MET A 52 4.18 5.93 -2.81
C MET A 52 5.45 5.44 -3.53
N GLY A 53 6.45 6.31 -3.73
CA GLY A 53 7.71 5.94 -4.36
C GLY A 53 8.48 4.88 -3.56
N GLY A 54 9.08 3.91 -4.26
CA GLY A 54 9.81 2.79 -3.68
C GLY A 54 8.93 1.62 -3.21
N ILE A 55 7.62 1.67 -3.48
CA ILE A 55 6.73 0.53 -3.26
C ILE A 55 6.82 -0.41 -4.45
N HIS A 56 7.19 -1.65 -4.17
CA HIS A 56 7.28 -2.75 -5.13
C HIS A 56 6.54 -3.96 -4.56
N ASP A 57 6.23 -4.93 -5.42
CA ASP A 57 5.58 -6.16 -4.98
C ASP A 57 6.63 -7.14 -4.44
N VAL A 58 6.79 -7.14 -3.12
CA VAL A 58 7.77 -7.96 -2.40
C VAL A 58 7.22 -9.34 -1.99
N ARG A 59 5.99 -9.69 -2.41
CA ARG A 59 5.40 -11.01 -2.12
C ARG A 59 6.27 -12.17 -2.65
N PRO A 60 6.93 -12.08 -3.83
CA PRO A 60 7.83 -13.13 -4.29
C PRO A 60 9.00 -13.35 -3.32
N MET A 61 9.67 -12.29 -2.87
CA MET A 61 10.80 -12.35 -1.94
C MET A 61 10.36 -12.86 -0.56
N SER A 62 9.24 -12.36 -0.06
CA SER A 62 8.66 -12.82 1.22
C SER A 62 8.37 -14.33 1.19
N ARG A 63 7.73 -14.82 0.12
CA ARG A 63 7.46 -16.25 -0.06
C ARG A 63 8.72 -17.10 -0.28
N ALA A 64 9.74 -16.55 -0.93
CA ALA A 64 11.01 -17.24 -1.13
C ALA A 64 11.75 -17.41 0.21
N ALA A 65 11.83 -16.33 1.01
CA ALA A 65 12.41 -16.34 2.34
C ALA A 65 11.67 -17.29 3.29
N GLU A 66 10.33 -17.32 3.24
CA GLU A 66 9.50 -18.26 4.01
C GLU A 66 9.83 -19.74 3.69
N ARG A 67 10.20 -20.03 2.43
CA ARG A 67 10.68 -21.36 2.00
C ARG A 67 12.17 -21.60 2.26
N GLY A 68 12.83 -20.75 3.06
CA GLY A 68 14.24 -20.88 3.40
C GLY A 68 15.23 -20.45 2.31
N HIS A 69 14.77 -19.80 1.24
CA HIS A 69 15.69 -19.26 0.23
C HIS A 69 16.39 -18.01 0.78
N ALA A 70 17.70 -17.96 0.66
CA ALA A 70 18.47 -16.75 0.94
C ALA A 70 18.18 -15.72 -0.16
N LEU A 71 17.76 -14.52 0.25
CA LEU A 71 17.57 -13.39 -0.66
C LEU A 71 18.93 -12.79 -1.04
N THR A 72 19.06 -12.39 -2.30
CA THR A 72 20.22 -11.64 -2.79
C THR A 72 20.25 -10.23 -2.19
N ALA A 73 21.41 -9.57 -2.24
CA ALA A 73 21.55 -8.18 -1.80
C ALA A 73 20.55 -7.23 -2.50
N SER A 74 20.30 -7.44 -3.79
CA SER A 74 19.33 -6.64 -4.55
C SER A 74 17.90 -6.84 -4.05
N GLU A 75 17.49 -8.09 -3.82
CA GLU A 75 16.15 -8.41 -3.31
C GLU A 75 15.93 -7.86 -1.89
N LEU A 76 16.95 -7.92 -1.03
CA LEU A 76 16.91 -7.31 0.29
C LEU A 76 16.75 -5.80 0.20
N LEU A 77 17.47 -5.13 -0.70
CA LEU A 77 17.33 -3.68 -0.91
C LEU A 77 15.93 -3.29 -1.40
N GLU A 78 15.29 -4.11 -2.22
CA GLU A 78 13.88 -3.90 -2.61
C GLU A 78 12.93 -4.02 -1.41
N VAL A 79 13.11 -5.04 -0.56
CA VAL A 79 12.33 -5.19 0.68
C VAL A 79 12.53 -3.98 1.60
N ALA A 80 13.76 -3.51 1.78
CA ALA A 80 14.06 -2.32 2.56
C ALA A 80 13.42 -1.06 1.97
N SER A 81 13.38 -0.92 0.64
CA SER A 81 12.72 0.19 -0.04
C SER A 81 11.23 0.25 0.30
N VAL A 82 10.54 -0.91 0.26
CA VAL A 82 9.11 -1.01 0.62
C VAL A 82 8.89 -0.72 2.10
N ALA A 83 9.73 -1.27 2.99
CA ALA A 83 9.67 -0.99 4.43
C ALA A 83 9.78 0.51 4.73
N ARG A 84 10.73 1.19 4.08
CA ARG A 84 10.90 2.64 4.19
C ARG A 84 9.71 3.42 3.63
N ALA A 85 9.16 3.00 2.50
CA ALA A 85 7.99 3.61 1.89
C ALA A 85 6.75 3.47 2.79
N ALA A 86 6.53 2.30 3.40
CA ALA A 86 5.45 2.07 4.35
C ALA A 86 5.52 3.04 5.53
N GLY A 87 6.72 3.26 6.10
CA GLY A 87 6.92 4.26 7.14
C GLY A 87 6.60 5.70 6.70
N ARG A 88 6.95 6.08 5.46
CA ARG A 88 6.57 7.39 4.90
C ARG A 88 5.07 7.54 4.72
N VAL A 89 4.39 6.50 4.22
CA VAL A 89 2.93 6.47 4.05
C VAL A 89 2.23 6.60 5.41
N ARG A 90 2.66 5.83 6.42
CA ARG A 90 2.13 5.94 7.79
C ARG A 90 2.22 7.37 8.34
N ARG A 91 3.39 8.02 8.21
CA ARG A 91 3.58 9.41 8.63
C ARG A 91 2.79 10.42 7.80
N ALA A 92 2.56 10.15 6.51
CA ALA A 92 1.75 11.00 5.67
C ALA A 92 0.30 10.99 6.15
N PHE A 93 -0.30 9.80 6.29
CA PHE A 93 -1.70 9.66 6.71
C PHE A 93 -1.97 10.09 8.16
N ALA A 94 -0.98 9.99 9.06
CA ALA A 94 -1.11 10.55 10.41
C ALA A 94 -1.28 12.08 10.41
N ARG A 95 -0.77 12.80 9.40
CA ARG A 95 -0.89 14.27 9.31
C ARG A 95 -2.20 14.74 8.69
N ILE A 96 -2.88 13.86 7.96
CA ILE A 96 -4.14 14.14 7.24
C ILE A 96 -5.28 13.25 7.76
N GLU A 97 -5.16 12.78 9.00
CA GLU A 97 -6.10 11.82 9.58
C GLU A 97 -7.49 12.43 9.75
N HIS A 98 -7.55 13.74 10.02
CA HIS A 98 -8.82 14.44 10.17
C HIS A 98 -9.61 14.49 8.85
N GLU A 99 -8.90 14.69 7.73
CA GLU A 99 -9.45 14.73 6.39
C GLU A 99 -9.72 13.33 5.81
N THR A 100 -8.98 12.32 6.27
CA THR A 100 -9.04 10.94 5.75
C THR A 100 -9.05 9.86 6.82
N PRO A 101 -10.05 9.86 7.71
CA PRO A 101 -10.08 8.94 8.85
C PRO A 101 -10.17 7.46 8.44
N LEU A 102 -10.85 7.13 7.32
CA LEU A 102 -10.95 5.75 6.85
C LEU A 102 -9.64 5.27 6.23
N LEU A 103 -9.02 6.08 5.37
CA LEU A 103 -7.72 5.73 4.79
C LEU A 103 -6.61 5.69 5.86
N ALA A 104 -6.64 6.59 6.84
CA ALA A 104 -5.73 6.55 7.98
C ALA A 104 -5.90 5.25 8.80
N THR A 105 -7.13 4.77 8.95
CA THR A 105 -7.41 3.47 9.59
C THR A 105 -6.84 2.30 8.79
N LEU A 106 -6.98 2.30 7.46
CA LEU A 106 -6.38 1.27 6.61
C LEU A 106 -4.84 1.28 6.73
N VAL A 107 -4.24 2.47 6.75
CA VAL A 107 -2.78 2.64 6.83
C VAL A 107 -2.23 2.28 8.21
N ARG A 108 -3.00 2.47 9.29
CA ARG A 108 -2.64 1.96 10.62
C ARG A 108 -2.51 0.43 10.67
N GLY A 109 -3.18 -0.28 9.77
CA GLY A 109 -3.02 -1.74 9.62
C GLY A 109 -1.65 -2.14 9.05
N LEU A 110 -0.85 -1.21 8.52
CA LEU A 110 0.52 -1.49 8.10
C LEU A 110 1.41 -1.65 9.34
N ALA A 111 2.11 -2.79 9.41
CA ALA A 111 3.11 -3.06 10.43
C ALA A 111 4.23 -2.00 10.43
N ASP A 112 4.86 -1.81 11.60
CA ASP A 112 6.08 -1.01 11.67
C ASP A 112 7.28 -1.80 11.13
N LEU A 113 7.68 -1.46 9.91
CA LEU A 113 8.79 -2.12 9.21
C LEU A 113 10.12 -1.37 9.37
N GLY A 114 10.19 -0.36 10.24
CA GLY A 114 11.44 0.36 10.55
C GLY A 114 12.58 -0.58 10.97
N PRO A 115 12.38 -1.47 11.95
CA PRO A 115 13.42 -2.41 12.37
C PRO A 115 13.93 -3.32 11.24
N LEU A 116 13.03 -3.73 10.33
CA LEU A 116 13.40 -4.55 9.17
C LEU A 116 14.27 -3.76 8.17
N HIS A 117 13.93 -2.50 7.92
CA HIS A 117 14.74 -1.63 7.07
C HIS A 117 16.16 -1.46 7.64
N ASP A 118 16.28 -1.25 8.95
CA ASP A 118 17.56 -1.00 9.60
C ASP A 118 18.44 -2.26 9.62
N LEU A 119 17.84 -3.44 9.85
CA LEU A 119 18.53 -4.74 9.78
C LEU A 119 19.13 -5.04 8.39
N ILE A 120 18.48 -4.60 7.31
CA ILE A 120 18.98 -4.83 5.95
C ILE A 120 20.14 -3.86 5.60
N ARG A 121 20.22 -2.73 6.30
CA ARG A 121 21.19 -1.65 6.02
C ARG A 121 22.43 -1.68 6.92
N SER A 122 22.42 -2.49 7.99
CA SER A 122 23.56 -2.76 8.86
C SER A 122 24.54 -3.74 8.23
#